data_AF-A0A943YNK7-F1
#
_entry.id   AF-A0A943YNK7-F1
#
_cell.length_a   1.000
_cell.length_b   1.000
_cell.length_c   1.000
_cell.angle_alpha   90.00
_cell.angle_beta   90.00
_cell.angle_gamma   90.00
#
_symmetry.space_group_name_H-M   'P 1'
#
loop_
_entity.id
_entity.type
_entity.pdbx_description
1 polymer ?
#
loop_
_entity_poly.entity_id
_entity_poly.type
_entity_poly.pdbx_seq_one_letter_code
_entity_poly.pdbx_strand_id
1 'polypeptide(L)'
;MAYRRIHWKDRRVERPRTYVLTPNADGSQTLTDAPGEVTQEGTPISAENLNRAEEALLHYAIAADMLIGLVRVGAAQSSALTREEIELAIELAGDDGEETQTAILGQAVIGQVKLG
;
A
#
# COMPACT_ATOMS: atom_id res chain seq x y z
N MET A 1 6.34 1.90 13.12
CA MET A 1 7.81 2.10 13.07
C MET A 1 8.16 2.38 11.61
N ALA A 2 9.42 2.61 11.23
CA ALA A 2 9.76 2.55 9.81
C ALA A 2 9.69 1.09 9.34
N TYR A 3 8.93 0.81 8.27
CA TYR A 3 8.78 -0.55 7.75
C TYR A 3 10.15 -1.12 7.35
N ARG A 4 10.43 -2.35 7.80
CA ARG A 4 11.62 -3.11 7.43
C ARG A 4 11.22 -4.40 6.73
N ARG A 5 11.51 -4.47 5.43
CA ARG A 5 11.23 -5.65 4.60
C ARG A 5 12.02 -6.87 5.08
N ILE A 6 11.33 -8.01 5.15
CA ILE A 6 11.93 -9.33 5.36
C ILE A 6 12.11 -10.02 4.00
N HIS A 7 13.30 -10.58 3.78
CA HIS A 7 13.55 -11.49 2.66
C HIS A 7 13.24 -12.91 3.10
N TRP A 8 12.02 -13.37 2.77
CA TRP A 8 11.55 -14.70 3.09
C TRP A 8 12.40 -15.77 2.39
N LYS A 9 12.73 -16.82 3.14
CA LYS A 9 13.49 -17.98 2.70
C LYS A 9 12.72 -19.23 3.06
N ASP A 10 12.65 -20.18 2.15
CA ASP A 10 12.09 -21.50 2.44
C ASP A 10 13.08 -22.34 3.25
N ARG A 11 12.54 -23.27 4.02
CA ARG A 11 13.31 -24.31 4.68
C ARG A 11 13.70 -25.38 3.65
N ARG A 12 14.98 -25.73 3.59
CA ARG A 12 15.53 -26.76 2.71
C ARG A 12 16.21 -27.84 3.55
N VAL A 13 15.75 -29.07 3.37
CA VAL A 13 16.22 -30.24 4.09
C VAL A 13 16.48 -31.39 3.13
N GLU A 14 17.32 -32.32 3.51
CA GLU A 14 17.71 -33.49 2.71
C GLU A 14 16.52 -34.40 2.40
N ARG A 15 15.68 -34.69 3.40
CA ARG A 15 14.54 -35.62 3.30
C ARG A 15 13.25 -34.94 3.79
N PRO A 16 12.59 -34.12 2.96
CA PRO A 16 11.36 -33.45 3.37
C PRO A 16 10.26 -34.46 3.72
N ARG A 17 9.45 -34.13 4.73
CA ARG A 17 8.29 -34.94 5.20
C ARG A 17 8.66 -36.38 5.57
N THR A 18 9.86 -36.58 6.11
CA THR A 18 10.30 -37.87 6.66
C THR A 18 10.19 -37.84 8.17
N TYR A 19 9.71 -38.93 8.76
CA TYR A 19 9.45 -39.02 10.20
C TYR A 19 9.94 -40.35 10.75
N VAL A 20 10.42 -40.35 11.99
CA VAL A 20 10.64 -41.56 12.79
C VAL A 20 9.40 -41.82 13.61
N LEU A 21 8.94 -43.07 13.56
CA LEU A 21 7.74 -43.53 14.24
C LEU A 21 8.13 -44.26 15.53
N THR A 22 7.62 -43.78 16.66
CA THR A 22 7.80 -44.42 17.96
C THR A 22 6.45 -44.89 18.50
N PRO A 23 6.23 -46.21 18.64
CA PRO A 23 5.01 -46.73 19.26
C PRO A 23 5.05 -46.47 20.78
N ASN A 24 3.92 -46.02 21.32
CA ASN A 24 3.76 -45.74 22.74
C ASN A 24 3.04 -46.91 23.44
N ALA A 25 3.22 -47.02 24.77
CA ALA A 25 2.64 -48.10 25.56
C ALA A 25 1.10 -48.07 25.61
N ASP A 26 0.48 -46.92 25.35
CA ASP A 26 -0.97 -46.71 25.27
C ASP A 26 -1.57 -47.08 23.90
N GLY A 27 -0.75 -47.59 22.97
CA GLY A 27 -1.17 -47.93 21.60
C GLY A 27 -1.18 -46.75 20.62
N SER A 28 -0.84 -45.54 21.07
CA SER A 28 -0.63 -44.39 20.19
C SER A 28 0.74 -44.46 19.50
N GLN A 29 0.96 -43.62 18.48
CA GLN A 29 2.23 -43.53 17.77
C GLN A 29 2.68 -42.07 17.69
N THR A 30 3.92 -41.80 18.08
CA THR A 30 4.54 -40.47 17.96
C THR A 30 5.38 -40.40 16.69
N LEU A 31 5.11 -39.41 15.85
CA LEU A 31 5.92 -39.07 14.68
C LEU A 31 6.89 -37.94 15.06
N THR A 32 8.18 -38.20 14.91
CA THR A 32 9.23 -37.18 15.10
C THR A 32 9.85 -36.84 13.75
N ASP A 33 9.92 -35.56 13.41
CA ASP A 33 10.57 -35.09 12.18
C ASP A 33 11.99 -35.65 12.08
N ALA A 34 12.28 -36.32 10.97
CA ALA A 34 13.60 -36.84 10.62
C ALA A 34 14.05 -36.31 9.26
N PRO A 35 14.25 -34.98 9.14
CA PRO A 35 14.47 -34.32 7.85
C PRO A 35 15.88 -34.57 7.28
N GLY A 36 16.76 -35.25 8.01
CA GLY A 36 18.18 -35.39 7.65
C GLY A 36 18.92 -34.06 7.83
N GLU A 37 19.91 -33.82 6.96
CA GLU A 37 20.66 -32.56 6.97
C GLU A 37 19.77 -31.35 6.60
N VAL A 38 19.83 -30.29 7.40
CA VAL A 38 19.14 -29.02 7.11
C VAL A 38 20.13 -28.08 6.41
N THR A 39 19.96 -27.91 5.11
CA THR A 39 20.82 -27.00 4.31
C THR A 39 20.36 -25.54 4.41
N GLN A 40 19.11 -25.29 4.81
CA GLN A 40 18.55 -23.96 5.04
C GLN A 40 17.37 -24.03 6.03
N GLU A 41 17.39 -23.25 7.11
CA GLU A 41 16.33 -23.27 8.14
C GLU A 41 15.00 -22.60 7.69
N GLY A 42 15.07 -21.68 6.73
CA GLY A 42 13.94 -20.85 6.33
C GLY A 42 13.72 -19.65 7.25
N THR A 43 12.77 -18.78 6.89
CA THR A 43 12.37 -17.63 7.71
C THR A 43 11.28 -18.06 8.68
N PRO A 44 11.42 -17.82 10.00
CA PRO A 44 10.44 -18.25 10.97
C PRO A 44 9.11 -17.52 10.79
N ILE A 45 8.01 -18.25 10.95
CA ILE A 45 6.67 -17.68 11.03
C ILE A 45 6.45 -17.25 12.48
N SER A 46 6.62 -15.96 12.76
CA SER A 46 6.47 -15.38 14.09
C SER A 46 5.58 -14.14 14.04
N ALA A 47 4.95 -13.78 15.17
CA ALA A 47 4.13 -12.57 15.26
C ALA A 47 4.93 -11.32 14.86
N GLU A 48 6.20 -11.22 15.25
CA GLU A 48 7.08 -10.12 14.83
C GLU A 48 7.21 -10.03 13.30
N ASN A 49 7.43 -11.16 12.62
CA ASN A 49 7.60 -11.20 11.17
C ASN A 49 6.28 -10.95 10.42
N LEU A 50 5.17 -11.47 10.95
CA LEU A 50 3.84 -11.27 10.39
C LEU A 50 3.37 -9.82 10.55
N ASN A 51 3.56 -9.22 11.73
CA ASN A 51 3.20 -7.82 11.97
C ASN A 51 3.94 -6.86 11.04
N ARG A 52 5.20 -7.17 10.67
CA ARG A 52 5.92 -6.39 9.64
C ARG A 52 5.25 -6.49 8.27
N ALA A 53 4.80 -7.69 7.87
CA ALA A 53 4.08 -7.87 6.62
C ALA A 53 2.74 -7.11 6.63
N GLU A 54 2.01 -7.13 7.74
CA GLU A 54 0.78 -6.36 7.94
C GLU A 54 1.03 -4.84 7.90
N GLU A 55 2.10 -4.35 8.53
CA GLU A 55 2.49 -2.93 8.47
C GLU A 55 2.77 -2.49 7.03
N ALA A 56 3.42 -3.35 6.22
CA ALA A 56 3.62 -3.09 4.80
C ALA A 56 2.29 -2.93 4.05
N LEU A 57 1.35 -3.84 4.30
CA LEU A 57 0.03 -3.84 3.67
C LEU A 57 -0.77 -2.58 4.05
N LEU A 58 -0.72 -2.18 5.32
CA LEU A 58 -1.37 -0.95 5.81
C LEU A 58 -0.81 0.28 5.09
N HIS A 59 0.51 0.39 4.94
CA HIS A 59 1.12 1.52 4.21
C HIS A 59 0.65 1.59 2.75
N TYR A 60 0.54 0.45 2.06
CA TYR A 60 0.01 0.42 0.69
C TYR A 60 -1.47 0.80 0.63
N ALA A 61 -2.29 0.34 1.57
CA ALA A 61 -3.70 0.67 1.63
C ALA A 61 -3.91 2.19 1.83
N ILE A 62 -3.18 2.79 2.77
CA ILE A 62 -3.23 4.23 3.02
C ILE A 62 -2.80 5.03 1.77
N ALA A 63 -1.71 4.61 1.11
CA ALA A 63 -1.24 5.28 -0.11
C ALA A 63 -2.26 5.19 -1.26
N ALA A 64 -2.92 4.03 -1.41
CA ALA A 64 -3.96 3.84 -2.41
C ALA A 64 -5.20 4.72 -2.12
N ASP A 65 -5.65 4.77 -0.86
CA ASP A 65 -6.76 5.62 -0.45
C ASP A 65 -6.46 7.11 -0.67
N MET A 66 -5.24 7.54 -0.35
CA MET A 66 -4.79 8.91 -0.63
C MET A 66 -4.83 9.23 -2.13
N LEU A 67 -4.31 8.33 -2.98
CA LEU A 67 -4.34 8.51 -4.43
C LEU A 67 -5.77 8.56 -4.96
N ILE A 68 -6.65 7.67 -4.51
CA ILE A 68 -8.07 7.66 -4.89
C ILE A 68 -8.74 8.97 -4.46
N GLY A 69 -8.45 9.46 -3.26
CA GLY A 69 -8.93 10.75 -2.78
C GLY A 69 -8.51 11.90 -3.69
N LEU A 70 -7.22 11.99 -4.03
CA LEU A 70 -6.68 13.02 -4.92
C LEU A 70 -7.33 12.99 -6.31
N VAL A 71 -7.49 11.79 -6.90
CA VAL A 71 -8.12 11.64 -8.22
C VAL A 71 -9.58 12.09 -8.19
N ARG A 72 -10.33 11.74 -7.15
CA ARG A 72 -11.74 12.14 -7.00
C ARG A 72 -11.89 13.65 -6.83
N VAL A 73 -11.04 14.27 -6.02
CA VAL A 73 -11.04 15.72 -5.82
C VAL A 73 -10.67 16.46 -7.11
N GLY A 74 -9.65 15.99 -7.83
CA GLY A 74 -9.27 16.55 -9.12
C GLY A 74 -10.37 16.42 -10.18
N ALA A 75 -11.01 15.25 -10.26
CA ALA A 75 -12.13 15.03 -11.18
C ALA A 75 -13.32 15.95 -10.84
N ALA A 76 -13.68 16.07 -9.56
CA ALA A 76 -14.75 16.97 -9.12
C ALA A 76 -14.47 18.44 -9.48
N GLN A 77 -13.24 18.93 -9.25
CA GLN A 77 -12.84 20.28 -9.65
C GLN A 77 -12.92 20.48 -11.17
N SER A 78 -12.45 19.52 -11.95
CA SER A 78 -12.52 19.59 -13.42
C SER A 78 -13.95 19.55 -13.97
N SER A 79 -14.88 18.88 -13.28
CA SER A 79 -16.31 18.87 -13.65
C SER A 79 -17.08 20.09 -13.17
N ALA A 80 -16.56 20.79 -12.15
CA ALA A 80 -17.16 22.01 -11.61
C ALA A 80 -16.78 23.26 -12.40
N LEU A 81 -15.61 23.25 -13.05
CA LEU A 81 -15.20 24.29 -14.00
C LEU A 81 -15.82 23.98 -15.37
N THR A 82 -16.60 24.93 -15.89
CA THR A 82 -17.13 24.81 -17.25
C THR A 82 -16.00 24.94 -18.27
N ARG A 83 -16.18 24.34 -19.45
CA ARG A 83 -15.20 24.42 -20.55
C ARG A 83 -14.89 25.88 -20.95
N GLU A 84 -15.89 26.75 -20.85
CA GLU A 84 -15.75 28.20 -21.11
C GLU A 84 -14.87 28.89 -20.05
N GLU A 85 -15.00 28.53 -18.77
CA GLU A 85 -14.15 29.07 -17.70
C GLU A 85 -12.68 28.60 -17.85
N ILE A 86 -12.46 27.38 -18.35
CA ILE A 86 -11.13 26.85 -18.64
C ILE A 86 -10.50 27.56 -19.85
N GLU A 87 -11.26 27.75 -20.93
CA GLU A 87 -10.78 28.45 -22.13
C GLU A 87 -10.46 29.93 -21.82
N LEU A 88 -11.31 30.62 -21.05
CA LEU A 88 -11.08 31.99 -20.60
C LEU A 88 -9.83 32.11 -19.71
N ALA A 89 -9.61 31.16 -18.80
CA ALA A 89 -8.41 31.15 -17.95
C ALA A 89 -7.11 30.92 -18.74
N ILE A 90 -7.15 30.12 -19.80
CA ILE A 90 -6.00 29.87 -20.69
C ILE A 90 -5.72 31.11 -21.57
N GLU A 91 -6.76 31.78 -22.06
CA GLU A 91 -6.64 33.01 -22.86
C GLU A 91 -6.08 34.17 -22.04
N LEU A 92 -6.57 34.35 -20.81
CA LEU A 92 -6.06 35.35 -19.86
C LEU A 92 -4.62 35.06 -19.42
N ALA A 93 -4.24 33.79 -19.23
CA ALA A 93 -2.87 33.41 -18.85
C ALA A 93 -1.81 33.66 -19.94
N GLY A 94 -2.25 33.85 -21.19
CA GLY A 94 -1.39 34.23 -22.31
C GLY A 94 -1.08 35.74 -22.38
N ASP A 95 -1.82 36.57 -21.65
CA ASP A 95 -1.68 38.03 -21.63
C ASP A 95 -1.05 38.46 -20.29
N ASP A 96 0.24 38.73 -20.34
CA ASP A 96 1.01 39.61 -19.46
C ASP A 96 0.77 39.50 -17.94
N GLY A 97 0.79 38.28 -17.39
CA GLY A 97 1.47 37.87 -16.14
C GLY A 97 1.21 38.52 -14.77
N GLU A 98 0.57 39.69 -14.64
CA GLU A 98 0.44 40.41 -13.36
C GLU A 98 -1.02 40.58 -12.91
N GLU A 99 -1.94 40.87 -13.84
CA GLU A 99 -3.38 41.02 -13.52
C GLU A 99 -4.10 39.65 -13.42
N THR A 100 -3.52 38.62 -14.02
CA THR A 100 -4.06 37.26 -14.10
C THR A 100 -4.03 36.49 -12.78
N GLN A 101 -3.03 36.72 -11.92
CA GLN A 101 -2.96 36.04 -10.63
C GLN A 101 -4.10 36.45 -9.70
N THR A 102 -4.53 37.70 -9.75
CA THR A 102 -5.62 38.22 -8.91
C THR A 102 -6.99 37.70 -9.36
N ALA A 103 -7.19 37.51 -10.67
CA ALA A 103 -8.42 36.95 -11.23
C ALA A 103 -8.56 35.43 -10.96
N ILE A 104 -7.47 34.66 -11.11
CA ILE A 104 -7.45 33.22 -10.83
C ILE A 104 -7.68 32.95 -9.33
N LEU A 105 -7.05 33.72 -8.44
CA LEU A 105 -7.31 33.64 -7.00
C LEU A 105 -8.74 34.09 -6.64
N GLY A 106 -9.25 35.14 -7.29
CA GLY A 106 -10.62 35.63 -7.08
C GLY A 106 -11.70 34.61 -7.48
N GLN A 107 -11.53 33.91 -8.61
CA GLN A 107 -12.51 32.91 -9.06
C GLN A 107 -12.39 31.58 -8.31
N ALA A 108 -11.19 31.16 -7.91
CA ALA A 108 -11.02 30.03 -7.01
C ALA A 108 -11.70 30.26 -5.64
N VAL A 109 -11.65 31.50 -5.12
CA VAL A 109 -12.38 31.89 -3.90
C VAL A 109 -13.90 31.92 -4.11
N ILE A 110 -14.39 32.42 -5.24
CA ILE A 110 -15.84 32.44 -5.54
C ILE A 110 -16.39 31.01 -5.72
N GLY A 111 -15.62 30.09 -6.32
CA GLY A 111 -15.96 28.67 -6.43
C GLY A 111 -16.03 27.96 -5.07
N GLN A 112 -15.15 28.32 -4.12
CA GLN A 112 -15.18 27.82 -2.74
C GLN A 112 -16.37 28.36 -1.94
N VAL A 113 -16.79 29.62 -2.14
CA VAL A 113 -17.92 30.25 -1.43
C VAL A 113 -19.28 29.65 -1.84
N LYS A 114 -19.42 29.11 -3.05
CA LYS A 114 -20.66 28.44 -3.51
C LYS A 114 -20.89 27.04 -2.92
N LEU A 115 -19.91 26.48 -2.21
CA LEU A 115 -19.97 25.14 -1.61
C LEU A 115 -20.13 25.15 -0.08
N GLY A 116 -20.31 26.34 0.53
CA GLY A 116 -20.62 26.53 1.95
C GLY A 116 -22.12 26.68 2.21
#